data_AF-A0A7Y2CVV4-F1
#
_entry.id   AF-A0A7Y2CVV4-F1
#
_cell.length_a   1.000
_cell.length_b   1.000
_cell.length_c   1.000
_cell.angle_alpha   90.00
_cell.angle_beta   90.00
_cell.angle_gamma   90.00
#
_symmetry.space_group_name_H-M   'P 1'
#
loop_
_entity.id
_entity.type
_entity.pdbx_description
1 polymer ?
#
loop_
_entity_poly.entity_id
_entity_poly.type
_entity_poly.pdbx_seq_one_letter_code
_entity_poly.pdbx_strand_id
1 'polypeptide(L)' 'MFVAAGKQVVCPHCGSDRFEEGRVLLNSTVLTLFDLDWADRNATILSCRKCSRIEWFARRPDRQ' A
#
# COMPACT_ATOMS: atom_id res chain seq x y z
N MET A 1 -11.31 8.22 0.08
CA MET A 1 -9.95 8.80 0.11
C MET A 1 -9.14 8.08 1.19
N PHE A 2 -7.82 7.98 1.05
CA PHE A 2 -6.96 7.35 2.06
C PHE A 2 -6.14 8.39 2.83
N VAL A 3 -5.98 8.19 4.13
CA VAL A 3 -5.18 9.05 5.03
C VAL A 3 -4.20 8.19 5.81
N ALA A 4 -2.92 8.60 5.83
CA ALA A 4 -1.87 7.95 6.62
C ALA A 4 -1.12 9.01 7.41
N ALA A 5 -0.93 8.78 8.72
CA ALA A 5 -0.30 9.73 9.64
C ALA A 5 -0.88 11.15 9.56
N GLY A 6 -2.21 11.27 9.41
CA GLY A 6 -2.92 12.54 9.29
C GLY A 6 -2.76 13.27 7.96
N LYS A 7 -2.13 12.64 6.94
CA LYS A 7 -1.95 13.21 5.60
C LYS A 7 -2.69 12.41 4.56
N GLN A 8 -3.30 13.11 3.60
CA GLN A 8 -3.90 12.46 2.42
C GLN A 8 -2.83 11.69 1.64
N VAL A 9 -3.14 10.44 1.31
CA VAL A 9 -2.29 9.65 0.43
C VAL A 9 -2.49 10.13 -1.00
N VAL A 10 -1.39 10.56 -1.63
CA VAL A 10 -1.32 10.96 -3.03
C VAL A 10 -0.20 10.19 -3.70
N CYS A 11 -0.41 9.79 -4.97
CA CYS A 11 0.59 9.03 -5.70
C CYS A 11 1.76 9.97 -6.05
N PRO A 12 2.97 9.77 -5.50
CA PRO A 12 4.12 10.65 -5.77
C PRO A 12 4.62 10.56 -7.21
N HIS A 13 4.18 9.57 -7.98
CA HIS A 13 4.52 9.46 -9.40
C HIS A 13 3.61 10.30 -10.31
N CYS A 14 2.28 10.25 -10.11
CA CYS A 14 1.31 10.86 -11.04
C CYS A 14 0.34 11.87 -10.42
N GLY A 15 0.45 12.12 -9.12
CA GLY A 15 -0.36 13.05 -8.33
C GLY A 15 -1.78 12.59 -8.01
N SER A 16 -2.21 11.40 -8.48
CA SER A 16 -3.58 10.89 -8.24
C SER A 16 -3.78 10.48 -6.78
N ASP A 17 -4.95 10.78 -6.22
CA ASP A 17 -5.41 10.35 -4.89
C ASP A 17 -6.35 9.12 -4.94
N ARG A 18 -6.62 8.62 -6.15
CA ARG A 18 -7.46 7.45 -6.38
C ARG A 18 -6.63 6.17 -6.32
N PHE A 19 -6.94 5.33 -5.34
CA PHE A 19 -6.29 4.04 -5.13
C PHE A 19 -7.31 2.91 -5.02
N GLU A 20 -6.87 1.73 -5.40
CA GLU A 20 -7.50 0.46 -5.10
C GLU A 20 -6.77 -0.16 -3.90
N GLU A 21 -7.52 -0.48 -2.84
CA GLU A 21 -6.97 -1.11 -1.63
C GLU A 21 -6.90 -2.62 -1.85
N GLY A 22 -5.71 -3.18 -1.67
CA GLY A 22 -5.48 -4.61 -1.63
C GLY A 22 -4.90 -5.02 -0.28
N ARG A 23 -5.08 -6.30 0.07
CA ARG A 23 -4.31 -6.95 1.12
C ARG A 23 -3.41 -7.97 0.46
N VAL A 24 -2.13 -7.94 0.78
CA VAL A 24 -1.23 -8.99 0.32
C VAL A 24 -1.20 -10.06 1.39
N LEU A 25 -1.81 -11.21 1.09
CA LEU A 25 -1.47 -12.45 1.77
C LEU A 25 -0.18 -12.93 1.11
N LEU A 26 0.96 -12.52 1.66
CA LEU A 26 2.27 -12.94 1.17
C LEU A 26 2.45 -14.42 1.49
N ASN A 27 2.08 -15.25 0.53
CA ASN A 27 2.49 -16.65 0.52
C ASN A 27 4.02 -16.66 0.32
N SER A 28 4.68 -17.62 0.96
CA SER A 28 6.14 -17.79 1.17
C SER A 28 7.11 -17.39 0.06
N THR A 29 6.66 -17.24 -1.18
CA THR A 29 7.50 -16.95 -2.35
C THR A 29 7.99 -15.49 -2.43
N VAL A 30 7.29 -14.52 -1.81
CA VAL A 30 7.72 -13.11 -1.84
C VAL A 30 8.63 -12.75 -0.66
N LEU A 31 8.58 -13.53 0.43
CA LEU A 31 9.45 -13.39 1.60
C LEU A 31 10.94 -13.58 1.27
N THR A 32 11.27 -14.31 0.19
CA THR A 32 12.66 -14.60 -0.19
C THR A 32 13.32 -13.51 -1.04
N LEU A 33 12.54 -12.60 -1.65
CA LEU A 33 13.08 -11.55 -2.54
C LEU A 33 13.39 -10.24 -1.83
N PHE A 34 12.74 -10.00 -0.69
CA PHE A 34 12.97 -8.85 0.14
C PHE A 34 12.80 -9.31 1.58
N ASP A 35 13.80 -9.08 2.42
CA ASP A 35 13.87 -9.38 3.87
C ASP A 35 12.79 -8.59 4.65
N LEU A 36 11.51 -8.81 4.30
CA LEU A 36 10.34 -8.00 4.63
C LEU A 36 9.62 -8.58 5.84
N ASP A 37 10.32 -8.64 6.96
CA ASP A 37 9.71 -8.99 8.25
C ASP A 37 8.63 -7.95 8.65
N TRP A 38 8.71 -6.71 8.15
CA TRP A 38 7.71 -5.67 8.37
C TRP A 38 6.46 -5.78 7.48
N ALA A 39 6.50 -6.60 6.42
CA ALA A 39 5.36 -6.85 5.56
C ALA A 39 4.58 -8.12 5.96
N ASP A 40 4.77 -8.62 7.18
CA ASP A 40 3.93 -9.67 7.77
C ASP A 40 2.43 -9.29 7.68
N ARG A 41 1.56 -10.31 7.78
CA ARG A 41 0.12 -10.54 7.46
C ARG A 41 -0.90 -9.38 7.47
N ASN A 42 -0.52 -8.16 7.83
CA ASN A 42 -1.38 -6.98 7.94
C ASN A 42 -0.96 -5.80 7.05
N ALA A 43 0.10 -5.92 6.22
CA ALA A 43 0.45 -4.86 5.29
C ALA A 43 -0.71 -4.57 4.31
N THR A 44 -1.10 -3.30 4.24
CA THR A 44 -2.10 -2.80 3.28
C THR A 44 -1.37 -2.24 2.07
N ILE A 45 -1.82 -2.61 0.88
CA ILE A 45 -1.33 -2.02 -0.37
C ILE A 45 -2.37 -1.08 -0.96
N LEU A 46 -1.90 0.06 -1.46
CA LEU A 46 -2.69 0.99 -2.24
C LEU A 46 -2.13 1.04 -3.66
N SER A 47 -2.87 0.49 -4.63
CA SER A 47 -2.52 0.54 -6.05
C SER A 47 -3.13 1.77 -6.70
N CYS A 48 -2.30 2.64 -7.27
CA CYS A 48 -2.78 3.86 -7.92
C CYS A 48 -3.61 3.52 -9.16
N ARG A 49 -4.88 3.95 -9.21
CA ARG A 49 -5.78 3.67 -10.35
C ARG A 49 -5.39 4.38 -11.65
N LYS A 50 -4.44 5.33 -11.60
CA LYS A 50 -4.00 6.12 -12.76
C LYS A 50 -2.71 5.58 -13.40
N CYS A 51 -1.75 5.13 -12.61
CA CYS A 51 -0.43 4.71 -13.11
C CYS A 51 0.07 3.38 -12.54
N SER A 52 -0.78 2.66 -11.81
CA SER A 52 -0.50 1.32 -11.26
C SER A 52 0.67 1.25 -10.27
N ARG A 53 1.19 2.39 -9.79
CA ARG A 53 2.21 2.41 -8.75
C ARG A 53 1.62 1.96 -7.42
N ILE A 54 2.31 1.04 -6.75
CA ILE A 54 1.89 0.45 -5.48
C ILE A 54 2.58 1.17 -4.33
N GLU A 55 1.80 1.56 -3.34
CA GLU A 55 2.27 2.05 -2.04
C GLU A 55 2.00 1.00 -0.96
N TRP A 56 3.00 0.76 -0.11
CA TRP A 56 2.94 -0.25 0.95
C TRP A 56 2.84 0.42 2.30
N PHE A 57 1.85 0.01 3.10
CA PHE A 57 1.63 0.53 4.43
C PHE A 57 1.60 -0.60 5.46
N ALA A 58 2.58 -0.61 6.37
CA ALA A 58 2.63 -1.58 7.47
C ALA A 58 1.44 -1.47 8.44
N ARG A 59 0.81 -0.29 8.52
CA ARG A 59 -0.48 -0.08 9.19
C ARG A 59 -1.50 0.37 8.17
N ARG A 60 -2.71 -0.19 8.24
CA ARG A 60 -3.79 0.17 7.33
C ARG A 60 -4.07 1.68 7.40
N PRO A 61 -4.00 2.41 6.27
CA PRO A 61 -4.43 3.81 6.20
C PRO A 61 -5.93 3.93 6.48
N ASP A 62 -6.34 5.07 7.05
CA ASP A 62 -7.76 5.36 7.28
C ASP A 62 -8.46 5.59 5.94
N ARG A 63 -9.67 5.03 5.80
CA ARG A 63 -10.54 5.25 4.64
C ARG A 63 -11.66 6.19 5.03
N GLN A 64 -11.66 7.38 4.43
CA GLN A 64 -12.69 8.41 4.56
C GLN A 64 -13.52 8.53 3.28
#